data_AF-A0A0F4R182-F1
#
_entry.id   AF-A0A0F4R182-F1
#
_cell.length_a   1.000
_cell.length_b   1.000
_cell.length_c   1.000
_cell.angle_alpha   90.00
_cell.angle_beta   90.00
_cell.angle_gamma   90.00
#
_symmetry.space_group_name_H-M   'P 1'
#
loop_
_entity.id
_entity.type
_entity.pdbx_description
1 polymer ?
#
loop_
_entity_poly.entity_id
_entity_poly.type
_entity_poly.pdbx_seq_one_letter_code
_entity_poly.pdbx_strand_id
1 'polypeptide(L)' 'MTKKLTKNLVFKAMKVASVVGTVLLIINQYDALFGDAELRLASALLTYCVPFVVFLSGKLSKD' A
#
# COMPACT_ATOMS: atom_id res chain seq x y z
N MET A 1 10.76 -2.48 25.14
CA MET A 1 11.73 -2.25 24.04
C MET A 1 11.03 -1.43 22.95
N THR A 2 11.26 -0.13 22.88
CA THR A 2 10.58 0.75 21.91
C THR A 2 11.15 0.51 20.52
N LYS A 3 10.37 -0.10 19.62
CA LYS A 3 10.82 -0.45 18.26
C LYS A 3 11.06 0.82 17.46
N LYS A 4 12.31 1.07 17.06
CA LYS A 4 12.67 2.26 16.28
C LYS A 4 12.24 2.07 14.82
N LEU A 5 11.36 2.95 14.37
CA LEU A 5 11.07 3.12 12.95
C LEU A 5 12.33 3.65 12.25
N THR A 6 12.94 2.82 11.40
CA THR A 6 14.14 3.22 10.65
C THR A 6 13.75 3.70 9.25
N LYS A 7 14.50 4.66 8.71
CA LYS A 7 14.31 5.15 7.32
C LYS A 7 14.32 4.01 6.30
N ASN A 8 15.21 3.03 6.49
CA ASN A 8 15.30 1.84 5.63
C ASN A 8 14.03 0.98 5.69
N LEU A 9 13.44 0.80 6.89
CA LEU A 9 12.19 0.06 7.04
C LEU A 9 11.03 0.79 6.36
N VAL A 10 10.92 2.10 6.53
CA VAL A 10 9.92 2.92 5.83
C VAL A 10 10.10 2.84 4.32
N PHE A 11 11.33 2.92 3.82
CA PHE A 11 11.60 2.80 2.39
C PHE A 11 11.19 1.43 1.83
N LYS A 12 11.49 0.35 2.56
CA LYS A 12 11.03 -1.00 2.20
C LYS A 12 9.50 -1.09 2.20
N ALA A 13 8.85 -0.52 3.22
CA ALA A 13 7.39 -0.48 3.30
C ALA A 13 6.77 0.28 2.13
N MET A 14 7.34 1.43 1.75
CA MET A 14 6.92 2.20 0.58
C MET A 14 7.06 1.39 -0.70
N LYS A 15 8.21 0.72 -0.91
CA LYS A 15 8.43 -0.11 -2.11
C LYS A 15 7.41 -1.24 -2.21
N VAL A 16 7.13 -1.92 -1.10
CA VAL A 16 6.12 -3.00 -1.04
C VAL A 16 4.73 -2.43 -1.33
N ALA A 17 4.37 -1.32 -0.69
CA ALA A 17 3.10 -0.66 -0.87
C ALA A 17 2.87 -0.17 -2.30
N SER A 18 3.89 0.37 -2.97
CA SER A 18 3.81 0.77 -4.37
C SER A 18 3.56 -0.43 -5.27
N VAL A 19 4.35 -1.51 -5.14
CA VAL A 19 4.20 -2.68 -6.02
C VAL A 19 2.85 -3.37 -5.80
N VAL A 20 2.54 -3.71 -4.55
CA VAL A 20 1.29 -4.41 -4.21
C VAL A 20 0.09 -3.50 -4.49
N GLY A 21 0.16 -2.22 -4.11
CA GLY A 21 -0.90 -1.25 -4.34
C GLY A 21 -1.16 -1.01 -5.82
N THR A 22 -0.14 -0.95 -6.68
CA THR A 22 -0.36 -0.80 -8.14
C THR A 22 -1.05 -2.02 -8.72
N VAL A 23 -0.62 -3.23 -8.36
CA VAL A 23 -1.29 -4.47 -8.81
C VAL A 23 -2.74 -4.47 -8.33
N LEU A 24 -2.98 -4.15 -7.05
CA LEU A 24 -4.32 -4.11 -6.47
C LEU A 24 -5.18 -3.00 -7.09
N LEU A 25 -4.62 -1.85 -7.45
CA LEU A 25 -5.36 -0.75 -8.07
C LEU A 25 -5.82 -1.17 -9.47
N ILE A 26 -4.91 -1.78 -10.24
CA ILE A 26 -5.23 -2.27 -11.59
C ILE A 26 -6.36 -3.29 -11.53
N ILE A 27 -6.33 -4.27 -10.62
CA ILE A 27 -7.41 -5.29 -10.56
C ILE A 27 -8.71 -4.75 -9.95
N ASN A 28 -8.64 -3.81 -9.01
CA ASN A 28 -9.81 -3.33 -8.25
C ASN A 28 -10.55 -2.20 -8.98
N GLN A 29 -9.86 -1.47 -9.85
CA GLN A 29 -10.40 -0.31 -10.57
C GLN A 29 -9.94 -0.30 -12.03
N TYR A 30 -9.76 -1.48 -12.65
CA TYR A 30 -9.36 -1.61 -14.05
C TYR A 30 -10.20 -0.72 -14.97
N ASP A 31 -11.52 -0.83 -14.84
CA ASP A 31 -12.48 -0.07 -15.66
C ASP A 31 -12.43 1.43 -15.40
N ALA A 32 -12.01 1.87 -14.21
CA ALA A 32 -11.84 3.30 -13.93
C ALA A 32 -10.47 3.84 -14.38
N LEU A 33 -9.50 2.96 -14.66
CA LEU A 33 -8.21 3.33 -15.23
C LEU A 33 -8.22 3.31 -16.76
N PHE A 34 -8.96 2.38 -17.37
CA PHE A 34 -8.90 2.09 -18.81
C PHE A 34 -10.26 2.10 -19.53
N GLY A 35 -11.37 2.25 -18.80
CA GLY A 35 -12.73 2.36 -19.35
C GLY A 35 -13.41 3.67 -18.96
N ASP A 36 -14.74 3.70 -19.02
CA ASP A 36 -15.56 4.90 -18.74
C ASP A 36 -16.11 4.95 -17.30
N ALA A 37 -15.50 4.26 -16.34
CA ALA A 37 -15.94 4.28 -14.94
C ALA A 37 -15.27 5.40 -14.13
N GLU A 38 -15.98 5.92 -13.13
CA GLU A 38 -15.42 6.94 -12.22
C GLU A 38 -14.37 6.34 -11.25
N LEU A 39 -13.24 7.02 -11.10
CA LEU A 39 -12.19 6.62 -10.19
C LEU A 39 -12.60 6.86 -8.73
N ARG A 40 -12.73 5.76 -7.97
CA ARG A 40 -13.06 5.82 -6.55
C ARG A 40 -11.83 6.16 -5.73
N LEU A 41 -11.52 7.45 -5.63
CA LEU A 41 -10.31 8.01 -4.99
C LEU A 41 -10.03 7.45 -3.58
N ALA A 42 -11.05 7.37 -2.72
CA ALA A 42 -10.88 6.84 -1.37
C ALA A 42 -10.39 5.38 -1.39
N SER A 43 -10.98 4.55 -2.26
CA SER A 43 -10.55 3.17 -2.42
C SER A 43 -9.15 3.09 -3.06
N ALA A 44 -8.84 3.93 -4.06
CA ALA A 44 -7.54 3.95 -4.71
C ALA A 44 -6.42 4.33 -3.73
N LEU A 45 -6.65 5.31 -2.86
CA LEU A 45 -5.70 5.70 -1.82
C LEU A 45 -5.47 4.56 -0.81
N LEU A 46 -6.56 3.98 -0.30
CA LEU A 46 -6.48 2.88 0.67
C LEU A 46 -5.76 1.65 0.10
N THR A 47 -5.88 1.41 -1.20
CA THR A 47 -5.15 0.34 -1.89
C THR A 47 -3.63 0.44 -1.71
N TYR A 48 -3.07 1.65 -1.55
CA TYR A 48 -1.65 1.83 -1.22
C TYR A 48 -1.40 1.95 0.29
N CYS A 49 -2.29 2.61 1.03
CA CYS A 49 -2.11 2.82 2.48
C CYS A 49 -2.15 1.50 3.27
N VAL A 50 -3.04 0.59 2.92
CA VAL A 50 -3.21 -0.69 3.61
C VAL A 50 -1.94 -1.56 3.54
N PRO A 51 -1.37 -1.88 2.36
CA PRO A 51 -0.15 -2.69 2.30
C PRO A 51 1.05 -2.01 2.97
N PHE A 52 1.14 -0.68 2.96
CA PHE A 52 2.16 0.05 3.71
C PHE A 52 2.05 -0.20 5.22
N VAL A 53 0.87 0.04 5.81
CA VAL A 53 0.62 -0.12 7.25
C VAL A 53 0.77 -1.58 7.65
N VAL A 54 0.21 -2.52 6.88
CA VAL A 54 0.31 -3.96 7.16
C VAL A 54 1.76 -4.43 7.14
N PHE A 55 2.57 -3.98 6.18
CA PHE A 55 4.00 -4.31 6.14
C PHE A 55 4.74 -3.79 7.37
N LEU A 56 4.53 -2.51 7.73
CA LEU A 56 5.16 -1.91 8.90
C LEU A 56 4.74 -2.62 10.19
N SER A 57 3.45 -2.82 10.41
CA SER A 57 2.90 -3.52 11.59
C SER A 57 3.40 -4.95 11.66
N GLY A 58 3.46 -5.68 10.54
CA GLY A 58 3.97 -7.04 10.48
C GLY A 58 5.46 -7.12 10.85
N LYS A 59 6.28 -6.15 10.41
CA LYS A 59 7.69 -6.07 10.81
C LYS A 59 7.86 -5.66 12.27
N LEU A 60 7.08 -4.70 12.74
CA LEU A 60 7.04 -4.30 14.15
C LEU A 60 6.44 -5.37 15.07
N SER A 61 5.78 -6.40 14.56
CA SER A 61 5.23 -7.48 15.39
C SER A 61 6.14 -8.72 15.47
N LYS A 62 7.04 -8.94 14.50
CA LYS A 62 7.84 -10.19 14.39
C LYS A 62 9.24 -10.12 15.00
N ASP A 63 9.73 -8.93 15.33
CA ASP A 63 10.99 -8.73 16.08
C ASP A 63 10.77 -8.73 17.61
#